data_AF-A0A2H0JUL3-F1
#
_entry.id   AF-A0A2H0JUL3-F1
#
_cell.length_a   1.000
_cell.length_b   1.000
_cell.length_c   1.000
_cell.angle_alpha   90.00
_cell.angle_beta   90.00
_cell.angle_gamma   90.00
#
_symmetry.space_group_name_H-M   'P 1'
#
loop_
_entity.id
_entity.type
_entity.pdbx_description
1 polymer ?
#
loop_
_entity_poly.entity_id
_entity_poly.type
_entity_poly.pdbx_seq_one_letter_code
_entity_poly.pdbx_strand_id
1 'polypeptide(L)'
;MPQKHLPPFDLEVAISTWRQFLSRDRAILPEDLDELEQHLRDEYEAALHGGLPPREAFDRARQGTGNSGDLHASYRRIASEKRYSRAGIGREIRYMASLARSPVASIINIIGLSIAIASVITVFRFLDVYWTLDSFHDRGDRIFLVNSVVEQNGTPELRGTVPAPLGPALEQSVVQVVHAVRVRDASATLTVGDKAMPERVMFAAPSFLDVFSFPLATGSRQALRDPSSVILSSAVAVCTIGFHARSVARMNPAHVLQSA
;
A
#
# COMPACT_ATOMS: atom_id res chain seq x y z
N MET A 1 -57.69 19.30 67.44
CA MET A 1 -57.23 19.27 66.04
C MET A 1 -57.77 20.49 65.33
N PRO A 2 -56.94 21.22 64.57
CA PRO A 2 -57.28 21.45 63.18
C PRO A 2 -56.11 21.05 62.26
N GLN A 3 -56.41 20.22 61.26
CA GLN A 3 -55.46 19.82 60.24
C GLN A 3 -55.16 21.01 59.33
N LYS A 4 -53.89 21.39 59.24
CA LYS A 4 -53.38 22.38 58.29
C LYS A 4 -53.44 21.74 56.90
N HIS A 5 -54.45 22.12 56.10
CA HIS A 5 -54.56 21.68 54.72
C HIS A 5 -53.36 22.25 53.93
N LEU A 6 -52.35 21.41 53.67
CA LEU A 6 -51.32 21.77 52.69
C LEU A 6 -51.98 21.85 51.30
N PRO A 7 -51.54 22.76 50.42
CA PRO A 7 -51.97 22.78 49.03
C PRO A 7 -51.61 21.46 48.33
N PRO A 8 -52.38 21.03 47.31
CA PRO A 8 -52.07 19.84 46.55
C PRO A 8 -50.66 19.97 45.93
N PHE A 9 -49.88 18.90 46.01
CA PHE A 9 -48.53 18.86 45.43
C PHE A 9 -48.63 18.92 43.90
N ASP A 10 -47.98 19.92 43.30
CA ASP A 10 -47.92 20.10 41.85
C ASP A 10 -46.52 19.74 41.35
N LEU A 11 -46.46 18.67 40.54
CA LEU A 11 -45.22 18.11 40.01
C LEU A 11 -44.51 19.08 39.05
N GLU A 12 -45.25 19.80 38.20
CA GLU A 12 -44.65 20.67 37.18
C GLU A 12 -43.99 21.91 37.82
N VAL A 13 -44.60 22.42 38.89
CA VAL A 13 -44.01 23.50 39.70
C VAL A 13 -42.74 23.00 40.42
N ALA A 14 -42.74 21.76 40.91
CA ALA A 14 -41.59 21.18 41.59
C ALA A 14 -40.41 20.92 40.62
N ILE A 15 -40.68 20.38 39.43
CA ILE A 15 -39.69 20.12 38.38
C ILE A 15 -39.11 21.42 37.84
N SER A 16 -39.94 22.42 37.53
CA SER A 16 -39.47 23.71 37.03
C SER A 16 -38.58 24.44 38.05
N THR A 17 -38.91 24.37 39.34
CA THR A 17 -38.08 24.93 40.43
C THR A 17 -36.73 24.19 40.54
N TRP A 18 -36.73 22.87 40.41
CA TRP A 18 -35.52 22.05 40.42
C TRP A 18 -34.64 22.30 39.19
N ARG A 19 -35.24 22.43 38.01
CA ARG A 19 -34.56 22.78 36.75
C ARG A 19 -33.92 24.17 36.85
N GLN A 20 -34.62 25.15 37.42
CA GLN A 20 -34.07 26.49 37.66
C GLN A 20 -32.91 26.48 38.67
N PHE A 21 -32.94 25.58 39.65
CA PHE A 21 -31.84 25.42 40.60
C PHE A 21 -30.59 24.85 39.91
N LEU A 22 -30.75 23.81 39.07
CA LEU A 22 -29.64 23.20 38.32
C LEU A 22 -29.10 24.10 37.19
N SER A 23 -29.96 24.87 36.52
CA SER A 23 -29.55 25.77 35.43
C SER A 23 -28.69 26.96 35.90
N ARG A 24 -28.66 27.24 37.22
CA ARG A 24 -27.74 28.25 37.78
C ARG A 24 -26.28 27.83 37.67
N ASP A 25 -26.03 26.53 37.51
CA ASP A 25 -24.70 25.98 37.35
C ASP A 25 -24.31 25.94 35.87
N ARG A 26 -23.25 26.67 35.50
CA ARG A 26 -22.72 26.74 34.12
C ARG A 26 -22.11 25.42 33.64
N ALA A 27 -21.94 24.42 34.51
CA ALA A 27 -21.37 23.12 34.16
C ALA A 27 -22.36 22.18 33.47
N ILE A 28 -23.67 22.38 33.64
CA ILE A 28 -24.72 21.50 33.10
C ILE A 28 -25.25 22.10 31.79
N LEU A 29 -25.22 21.33 30.70
CA LEU A 29 -25.74 21.79 29.41
C LEU A 29 -27.27 21.66 29.37
N PRO A 30 -27.97 22.46 28.54
CA PRO A 30 -29.43 22.37 28.41
C PRO A 30 -29.94 20.98 28.04
N GLU A 31 -29.20 20.25 27.22
CA GLU A 31 -29.54 18.88 26.78
C GLU A 31 -29.38 17.87 27.92
N ASP A 32 -28.39 18.06 28.79
CA ASP A 32 -28.20 17.21 29.97
C ASP A 32 -29.29 17.47 31.04
N LEU A 33 -29.86 18.68 31.09
CA LEU A 33 -31.00 19.00 31.97
C LEU A 33 -32.28 18.25 31.55
N ASP A 34 -32.48 18.05 30.24
CA ASP A 34 -33.65 17.33 29.72
C ASP A 34 -33.55 15.84 30.05
N GLU A 35 -32.36 15.24 29.93
CA GLU A 35 -32.11 13.85 30.32
C GLU A 35 -32.30 13.62 31.83
N LEU A 36 -31.78 14.53 32.65
CA LEU A 36 -31.94 14.47 34.11
C LEU A 36 -33.39 14.68 34.55
N GLU A 37 -34.14 15.55 33.88
CA GLU A 37 -35.58 15.71 34.12
C GLU A 37 -36.36 14.45 33.78
N GLN A 38 -36.04 13.80 32.66
CA GLN A 38 -36.69 12.55 32.26
C GLN A 38 -36.45 11.44 33.28
N HIS A 39 -35.21 11.27 33.75
CA HIS A 39 -34.88 10.30 34.79
C HIS A 39 -35.63 10.58 36.11
N LEU A 40 -35.73 11.84 36.50
CA LEU A 40 -36.45 12.24 37.70
C LEU A 40 -37.96 11.94 37.59
N ARG A 41 -38.56 12.13 36.40
CA ARG A 41 -39.95 11.76 36.12
C ARG A 41 -40.15 10.24 36.19
N ASP A 42 -39.25 9.47 35.61
CA ASP A 42 -39.31 8.00 35.62
C ASP A 42 -39.20 7.45 37.06
N GLU A 43 -38.28 7.97 37.88
CA GLU A 43 -38.15 7.59 39.28
C GLU A 43 -39.36 8.01 40.13
N TYR A 44 -39.94 9.17 39.83
CA TYR A 44 -41.14 9.67 40.49
C TYR A 44 -42.36 8.79 40.19
N GLU A 45 -42.57 8.41 38.93
CA GLU A 45 -43.66 7.52 38.52
C GLU A 45 -43.50 6.12 39.14
N ALA A 46 -42.28 5.58 39.16
CA ALA A 46 -41.99 4.31 39.82
C ALA A 46 -42.31 4.35 41.33
N ALA A 47 -42.00 5.47 42.01
CA ALA A 47 -42.29 5.65 43.43
C ALA A 47 -43.80 5.78 43.71
N LEU A 48 -44.57 6.42 42.82
CA LEU A 48 -46.03 6.49 42.89
C LEU A 48 -46.67 5.10 42.73
N HIS A 49 -46.19 4.29 41.79
CA HIS A 49 -46.65 2.92 41.62
C HIS A 49 -46.35 2.03 42.84
N GLY A 50 -45.31 2.36 43.61
CA GLY A 50 -44.98 1.75 44.89
C GLY A 50 -45.89 2.16 46.07
N GLY A 51 -46.88 3.04 45.84
CA GLY A 51 -47.86 3.46 46.85
C GLY A 51 -47.41 4.62 47.76
N LEU A 52 -46.33 5.32 47.40
CA LEU A 52 -45.87 6.50 48.15
C LEU A 52 -46.74 7.73 47.84
N PRO A 53 -47.00 8.60 48.83
CA PRO A 53 -47.70 9.85 48.57
C PRO A 53 -46.87 10.77 47.64
N PRO A 54 -47.51 11.58 46.78
CA PRO A 54 -46.84 12.35 45.72
C PRO A 54 -45.62 13.17 46.19
N ARG A 55 -45.71 13.81 47.35
CA ARG A 55 -44.61 14.61 47.88
C ARG A 55 -43.39 13.77 48.25
N GLU A 56 -43.60 12.62 48.90
CA GLU A 56 -42.51 11.73 49.31
C GLU A 56 -41.90 10.99 48.11
N ALA A 57 -42.70 10.69 47.09
CA ALA A 57 -42.23 10.14 45.83
C ALA A 57 -41.24 11.10 45.13
N PHE A 58 -41.54 12.40 45.11
CA PHE A 58 -40.66 13.41 44.52
C PHE A 58 -39.36 13.61 45.31
N ASP A 59 -39.46 13.68 46.64
CA ASP A 59 -38.28 13.83 47.50
C ASP A 59 -37.33 12.62 47.37
N ARG A 60 -37.88 11.42 47.15
CA ARG A 60 -37.09 10.20 46.88
C ARG A 60 -36.44 10.21 45.49
N ALA A 61 -37.19 10.57 44.44
CA ALA A 61 -36.66 10.69 43.08
C ALA A 61 -35.53 11.74 43.01
N ARG A 62 -35.67 12.83 43.75
CA ARG A 62 -34.62 13.84 43.88
C ARG A 62 -33.35 13.31 44.53
N GLN A 63 -33.46 12.39 45.50
CA GLN A 63 -32.30 11.76 46.14
C GLN A 63 -31.59 10.76 45.22
N GLY A 64 -32.34 10.05 44.36
CA GLY A 64 -31.79 9.10 43.37
C GLY A 64 -31.11 9.79 42.18
N THR A 65 -31.72 10.85 41.66
CA THR A 65 -31.22 11.59 40.49
C THR A 65 -30.02 12.51 40.81
N GLY A 66 -29.77 12.81 42.09
CA GLY A 66 -28.46 13.30 42.52
C GLY A 66 -28.46 14.25 43.73
N ASN A 67 -27.61 13.93 44.70
CA ASN A 67 -27.16 14.90 45.71
C ASN A 67 -26.27 15.96 45.02
N SER A 68 -26.57 17.24 45.24
CA SER A 68 -26.04 18.36 44.43
C SER A 68 -24.50 18.53 44.46
N GLY A 69 -23.79 17.81 45.34
CA GLY A 69 -22.32 17.83 45.42
C GLY A 69 -21.61 16.87 44.45
N ASP A 70 -22.10 15.63 44.31
CA ASP A 70 -21.38 14.57 43.57
C ASP A 70 -21.67 14.58 42.07
N LEU A 71 -22.87 15.03 41.69
CA LEU A 71 -23.26 15.22 40.30
C LEU A 71 -22.38 16.28 39.62
N HIS A 72 -21.97 17.30 40.38
CA HIS A 72 -21.15 18.42 39.90
C HIS A 72 -19.73 17.99 39.48
N ALA A 73 -19.08 17.14 40.27
CA ALA A 73 -17.73 16.65 39.96
C ALA A 73 -17.71 15.76 38.70
N SER A 74 -18.75 14.92 38.56
CA SER A 74 -18.93 13.99 37.45
C SER A 74 -19.23 14.72 36.14
N TYR A 75 -20.16 15.69 36.17
CA TYR A 75 -20.50 16.49 35.01
C TYR A 75 -19.37 17.43 34.58
N ARG A 76 -18.60 18.01 35.51
CA ARG A 76 -17.47 18.87 35.15
C ARG A 76 -16.40 18.10 34.36
N ARG A 77 -16.18 16.82 34.69
CA ARG A 77 -15.27 15.94 33.94
C ARG A 77 -15.78 15.64 32.54
N ILE A 78 -17.05 15.21 32.42
CA ILE A 78 -17.68 14.86 31.13
C ILE A 78 -17.81 16.10 30.23
N ALA A 79 -18.16 17.25 30.80
CA ALA A 79 -18.25 18.51 30.06
C ALA A 79 -16.89 18.97 29.54
N SER A 80 -15.80 18.73 30.28
CA SER A 80 -14.44 19.03 29.82
C SER A 80 -14.01 18.12 28.65
N GLU A 81 -14.40 16.84 28.66
CA GLU A 81 -14.14 15.89 27.57
C GLU A 81 -14.98 16.19 26.32
N LYS A 82 -16.29 16.45 26.47
CA LYS A 82 -17.18 16.85 25.37
C LYS A 82 -16.70 18.16 24.71
N ARG A 83 -16.16 19.12 25.48
CA ARG A 83 -15.57 20.37 24.96
C ARG A 83 -14.32 20.14 24.11
N TYR A 84 -13.44 19.22 24.52
CA TYR A 84 -12.21 18.89 23.79
C TYR A 84 -12.51 18.25 22.42
N SER A 85 -13.51 17.37 22.37
CA SER A 85 -13.95 16.71 21.13
C SER A 85 -14.61 17.70 20.13
N ARG A 86 -15.49 18.59 20.58
CA ARG A 86 -16.11 19.62 19.72
C ARG A 86 -15.11 20.68 19.22
N ALA A 87 -14.07 21.01 20.00
CA ALA A 87 -13.00 21.91 19.57
C ALA A 87 -12.07 21.27 18.50
N GLY A 88 -12.00 19.95 18.40
CA GLY A 88 -11.34 19.23 17.30
C GLY A 88 -12.13 19.31 15.99
N ILE A 89 -13.40 18.93 16.03
CA ILE A 89 -14.26 18.83 14.83
C ILE A 89 -14.50 20.21 14.17
N GLY A 90 -14.67 21.27 14.97
CA GLY A 90 -14.88 22.64 14.47
C GLY A 90 -13.63 23.31 13.88
N ARG A 91 -12.44 22.72 14.02
CA ARG A 91 -11.21 23.18 13.36
C ARG A 91 -11.06 22.52 12.00
N GLU A 92 -11.24 21.19 11.91
CA GLU A 92 -11.19 20.41 10.66
C GLU A 92 -12.15 20.94 9.58
N ILE A 93 -13.42 21.19 9.94
CA ILE A 93 -14.43 21.72 9.01
C ILE A 93 -14.05 23.12 8.49
N ARG A 94 -13.36 23.92 9.32
CA ARG A 94 -12.91 25.26 8.96
C ARG A 94 -11.73 25.25 8.00
N TYR A 95 -10.85 24.25 8.10
CA TYR A 95 -9.77 24.01 7.13
C TYR A 95 -10.32 23.56 5.77
N MET A 96 -11.34 22.69 5.77
CA MET A 96 -12.03 22.29 4.53
C MET A 96 -12.70 23.50 3.85
N ALA A 97 -13.33 24.40 4.62
CA ALA A 97 -13.91 25.64 4.10
C ALA A 97 -12.86 26.69 3.68
N SER A 98 -11.65 26.65 4.24
CA SER A 98 -10.53 27.51 3.83
C SER A 98 -10.03 27.20 2.42
N LEU A 99 -10.03 25.92 2.01
CA LEU A 99 -9.70 25.51 0.65
C LEU A 99 -10.69 26.06 -0.39
N ALA A 100 -11.96 26.22 0.01
CA ALA A 100 -13.01 26.83 -0.81
C ALA A 100 -12.91 28.37 -0.93
N ARG A 101 -12.09 29.03 -0.10
CA ARG A 101 -11.91 30.50 -0.13
C ARG A 101 -10.90 30.97 -1.19
N SER A 102 -10.00 30.11 -1.66
CA SER A 102 -9.05 30.40 -2.74
C SER A 102 -8.88 29.20 -3.68
N PRO A 103 -9.87 28.95 -4.56
CA PRO A 103 -9.87 27.76 -5.43
C PRO A 103 -8.67 27.72 -6.38
N VAL A 104 -8.23 28.88 -6.89
CA VAL A 104 -7.10 28.97 -7.83
C VAL A 104 -5.78 28.53 -7.17
N ALA A 105 -5.50 29.02 -5.96
CA ALA A 105 -4.27 28.67 -5.24
C ALA A 105 -4.24 27.19 -4.84
N SER A 106 -5.39 26.65 -4.43
CA SER A 106 -5.54 25.23 -4.09
C SER A 106 -5.33 24.33 -5.32
N ILE A 107 -5.87 24.70 -6.48
CA ILE A 107 -5.68 23.98 -7.73
C ILE A 107 -4.20 23.96 -8.14
N ILE A 108 -3.51 25.11 -8.07
CA ILE A 108 -2.09 25.20 -8.40
C ILE A 108 -1.25 24.31 -7.48
N ASN A 109 -1.52 24.32 -6.17
CA ASN A 109 -0.80 23.48 -5.21
C ASN A 109 -1.07 21.98 -5.44
N ILE A 110 -2.31 21.60 -5.73
CA ILE A 110 -2.67 20.21 -6.00
C ILE A 110 -1.99 19.73 -7.29
N ILE A 111 -2.01 20.53 -8.36
CA ILE A 111 -1.37 20.18 -9.63
C ILE A 111 0.15 20.07 -9.43
N GLY A 112 0.78 21.05 -8.77
CA GLY A 112 2.21 21.03 -8.50
C GLY A 112 2.64 19.80 -7.69
N LEU A 113 1.90 19.48 -6.63
CA LEU A 113 2.15 18.28 -5.82
C LEU A 113 1.93 16.99 -6.63
N SER A 114 0.87 16.93 -7.44
CA SER A 114 0.56 15.77 -8.27
C SER A 114 1.67 15.51 -9.29
N ILE A 115 2.18 16.56 -9.94
CA ILE A 115 3.28 16.46 -10.90
C ILE A 115 4.57 16.01 -10.20
N ALA A 116 4.86 16.55 -9.02
CA ALA A 116 6.05 16.15 -8.25
C ALA A 116 5.98 14.67 -7.81
N ILE A 117 4.82 14.19 -7.36
CA ILE A 117 4.64 12.78 -7.01
C ILE A 117 4.73 11.90 -8.25
N ALA A 118 4.10 12.29 -9.37
CA ALA A 118 4.14 11.54 -10.61
C ALA A 118 5.57 11.41 -11.17
N SER A 119 6.37 12.47 -11.09
CA SER A 119 7.77 12.44 -11.54
C SER A 119 8.62 11.49 -10.70
N VAL A 120 8.49 11.53 -9.36
CA VAL A 120 9.19 10.62 -8.46
C VAL A 120 8.79 9.16 -8.71
N ILE A 121 7.50 8.87 -8.89
CA ILE A 121 7.01 7.52 -9.21
C ILE A 121 7.59 7.04 -10.54
N THR A 122 7.64 7.91 -11.55
CA THR A 122 8.17 7.56 -12.87
C THR A 122 9.65 7.19 -12.79
N VAL A 123 10.44 7.99 -12.06
CA VAL A 123 11.87 7.69 -11.84
C VAL A 123 12.03 6.39 -11.03
N PHE A 124 11.23 6.18 -9.99
CA PHE A 124 11.28 4.95 -9.22
C PHE A 124 10.94 3.72 -10.07
N ARG A 125 9.89 3.77 -10.89
CA ARG A 125 9.52 2.68 -11.82
C ARG A 125 10.63 2.42 -12.83
N PHE A 126 11.28 3.46 -13.34
CA PHE A 126 12.43 3.32 -14.22
C PHE A 126 13.55 2.57 -13.50
N LEU A 127 13.96 3.01 -12.31
CA LEU A 127 15.00 2.33 -11.54
C LEU A 127 14.64 0.88 -11.22
N ASP A 128 13.41 0.61 -10.80
CA ASP A 128 12.94 -0.75 -10.50
C ASP A 128 13.12 -1.70 -11.69
N VAL A 129 12.82 -1.26 -12.92
CA VAL A 129 13.09 -2.03 -14.13
C VAL A 129 14.59 -2.29 -14.31
N TYR A 130 15.46 -1.29 -14.06
CA TYR A 130 16.91 -1.47 -14.13
C TYR A 130 17.46 -2.48 -13.13
N TRP A 131 16.92 -2.50 -11.91
CA TRP A 131 17.35 -3.45 -10.88
C TRP A 131 16.79 -4.86 -11.10
N THR A 132 15.61 -4.97 -11.69
CA THR A 132 14.92 -6.26 -11.91
C THR A 132 15.23 -6.91 -13.25
N LEU A 133 15.81 -6.16 -14.20
CA LEU A 133 16.14 -6.61 -15.56
C LEU A 133 16.85 -7.98 -15.59
N ASP A 134 17.85 -8.20 -14.75
CA ASP A 134 18.64 -9.45 -14.70
C ASP A 134 18.25 -10.38 -13.53
N SER A 135 17.20 -10.03 -12.77
CA SER A 135 16.82 -10.75 -11.53
C SER A 135 16.09 -12.08 -11.77
N PHE A 136 15.79 -12.43 -13.02
CA PHE A 136 15.04 -13.65 -13.38
C PHE A 136 15.89 -14.94 -13.37
N HIS A 137 17.20 -14.84 -13.14
CA HIS A 137 18.07 -16.02 -13.11
C HIS A 137 18.01 -16.72 -11.74
N ASP A 138 17.65 -18.02 -11.73
CA ASP A 138 17.54 -18.85 -10.51
C ASP A 138 18.81 -18.81 -9.62
N ARG A 139 19.97 -18.58 -10.22
CA ARG A 139 21.29 -18.55 -9.56
C ARG A 139 22.07 -17.26 -9.87
N GLY A 140 21.36 -16.15 -10.07
CA GLY A 140 21.98 -14.86 -10.44
C GLY A 140 23.08 -14.39 -9.48
N ASP A 141 22.97 -14.74 -8.19
CA ASP A 141 23.97 -14.47 -7.14
C ASP A 141 25.30 -15.22 -7.34
N ARG A 142 25.32 -16.24 -8.19
CA ARG A 142 26.48 -17.11 -8.46
C ARG A 142 27.02 -16.99 -9.88
N ILE A 143 26.47 -16.07 -10.67
CA ILE A 143 26.91 -15.82 -12.04
C ILE A 143 27.85 -14.62 -12.02
N PHE A 144 29.08 -14.82 -12.47
CA PHE A 144 30.12 -13.79 -12.49
C PHE A 144 30.69 -13.62 -13.89
N LEU A 145 30.93 -12.36 -14.27
CA LEU A 145 31.68 -12.02 -15.48
C LEU A 145 33.16 -11.90 -15.16
N VAL A 146 34.00 -12.65 -15.88
CA VAL A 146 35.45 -12.55 -15.74
C VAL A 146 35.97 -11.37 -16.56
N ASN A 147 36.54 -10.39 -15.88
CA ASN A 147 37.16 -9.22 -16.51
C ASN A 147 38.68 -9.37 -16.55
N SER A 148 39.31 -8.94 -17.64
CA SER A 148 40.74 -8.67 -17.70
C SER A 148 41.02 -7.21 -17.32
N VAL A 149 42.12 -6.97 -16.62
CA VAL A 149 42.62 -5.61 -16.37
C VAL A 149 43.68 -5.32 -17.42
N VAL A 150 43.48 -4.27 -18.20
CA VAL A 150 44.42 -3.80 -19.22
C VAL A 150 44.84 -2.39 -18.86
N GLU A 151 46.13 -2.13 -18.73
CA GLU A 151 46.62 -0.76 -18.60
C GLU A 151 46.56 -0.06 -19.97
N GLN A 152 45.78 1.01 -20.05
CA GLN A 152 45.84 1.96 -21.14
C GLN A 152 46.29 3.32 -20.60
N ASN A 153 47.38 3.87 -21.14
CA ASN A 153 47.89 5.19 -20.80
C ASN A 153 48.13 5.42 -19.29
N GLY A 154 48.57 4.37 -18.57
CA GLY A 154 48.81 4.44 -17.11
C GLY A 154 47.56 4.40 -16.25
N THR A 155 46.38 4.14 -16.85
CA THR A 155 45.13 3.89 -16.13
C THR A 155 44.69 2.43 -16.32
N PRO A 156 44.40 1.68 -15.24
CA PRO A 156 43.85 0.34 -15.34
C PRO A 156 42.42 0.39 -15.87
N GLU A 157 42.16 -0.29 -16.97
CA GLU A 157 40.84 -0.44 -17.59
C GLU A 157 40.35 -1.89 -17.44
N LEU A 158 39.10 -2.07 -16.97
CA LEU A 158 38.45 -3.38 -16.94
C LEU A 158 37.84 -3.70 -18.30
N ARG A 159 38.17 -4.86 -18.86
CA ARG A 159 37.59 -5.38 -20.10
C ARG A 159 36.91 -6.71 -19.87
N GLY A 160 35.66 -6.84 -20.30
CA GLY A 160 34.91 -8.11 -20.30
C GLY A 160 35.38 -9.14 -21.33
N THR A 161 36.53 -8.90 -21.99
CA THR A 161 37.10 -9.82 -22.97
C THR A 161 38.27 -10.56 -22.33
N VAL A 162 38.20 -11.89 -22.40
CA VAL A 162 39.23 -12.79 -21.87
C VAL A 162 39.67 -13.81 -22.91
N PRO A 163 40.89 -14.36 -22.80
CA PRO A 163 41.35 -15.42 -23.69
C PRO A 163 40.40 -16.62 -23.68
N ALA A 164 40.13 -17.15 -24.87
CA ALA A 164 39.33 -18.35 -25.08
C ALA A 164 39.63 -19.54 -24.15
N PRO A 165 40.90 -19.90 -23.84
CA PRO A 165 41.20 -21.05 -22.99
C PRO A 165 41.00 -20.80 -21.49
N LEU A 166 40.73 -19.56 -21.07
CA LEU A 166 40.60 -19.23 -19.64
C LEU A 166 39.41 -19.93 -18.98
N GLY A 167 38.26 -20.02 -19.68
CA GLY A 167 37.06 -20.68 -19.14
C GLY A 167 37.31 -22.13 -18.72
N PRO A 168 37.76 -23.01 -19.63
CA PRO A 168 38.10 -24.39 -19.30
C PRO A 168 39.23 -24.51 -18.25
N ALA A 169 40.21 -23.61 -18.30
CA ALA A 169 41.28 -23.61 -17.30
C ALA A 169 40.75 -23.30 -15.89
N LEU A 170 39.77 -22.40 -15.76
CA LEU A 170 39.12 -22.09 -14.48
C LEU A 170 38.30 -23.26 -13.96
N GLU A 171 37.51 -23.93 -14.81
CA GLU A 171 36.76 -25.14 -14.43
C GLU A 171 37.69 -26.27 -13.92
N GLN A 172 38.89 -26.40 -14.52
CA GLN A 172 39.84 -27.45 -14.15
C GLN A 172 40.67 -27.11 -12.90
N SER A 173 41.00 -25.83 -12.70
CA SER A 173 41.93 -25.40 -11.63
C SER A 173 41.23 -24.92 -10.37
N VAL A 174 39.98 -24.45 -10.48
CA VAL A 174 39.23 -23.85 -9.37
C VAL A 174 37.97 -24.68 -9.11
N VAL A 175 37.97 -25.44 -8.01
CA VAL A 175 36.88 -26.36 -7.63
C VAL A 175 35.53 -25.64 -7.45
N GLN A 176 35.55 -24.36 -7.10
CA GLN A 176 34.35 -23.53 -6.93
C GLN A 176 33.68 -23.14 -8.26
N VAL A 177 34.38 -23.26 -9.39
CA VAL A 177 33.84 -22.95 -10.72
C VAL A 177 33.16 -24.20 -11.27
N VAL A 178 31.83 -24.24 -11.18
CA VAL A 178 31.02 -25.39 -11.67
C VAL A 178 30.93 -25.39 -13.19
N HIS A 179 30.68 -24.21 -13.79
CA HIS A 179 30.55 -24.02 -15.23
C HIS A 179 31.14 -22.67 -15.65
N ALA A 180 31.89 -22.66 -16.73
CA ALA A 180 32.42 -21.50 -17.41
C ALA A 180 31.86 -21.46 -18.84
N VAL A 181 31.03 -20.46 -19.11
CA VAL A 181 30.40 -20.27 -20.41
C VAL A 181 31.06 -19.11 -21.14
N ARG A 182 31.18 -19.26 -22.45
CA ARG A 182 31.63 -18.19 -23.34
C ARG A 182 30.50 -17.74 -24.23
N VAL A 183 30.42 -16.44 -24.40
CA VAL A 183 29.53 -15.77 -25.32
C VAL A 183 30.33 -14.85 -26.24
N ARG A 184 29.86 -14.68 -27.46
CA ARG A 184 30.43 -13.74 -28.42
C ARG A 184 29.30 -13.12 -29.23
N ASP A 185 29.19 -11.81 -29.12
CA ASP A 185 28.28 -11.04 -29.95
C ASP A 185 28.79 -10.96 -31.39
N ALA A 186 27.84 -11.02 -32.32
CA ALA A 186 28.05 -10.82 -33.74
C ALA A 186 26.78 -10.20 -34.35
N SER A 187 26.91 -9.77 -35.59
CA SER A 187 25.77 -9.38 -36.42
C SER A 187 25.70 -10.35 -37.59
N ALA A 188 24.49 -10.82 -37.89
CA ALA A 188 24.25 -11.70 -39.03
C ALA A 188 22.92 -11.33 -39.69
N THR A 189 22.79 -11.60 -40.99
CA THR A 189 21.50 -11.47 -41.67
C THR A 189 20.74 -12.77 -41.52
N LEU A 190 19.61 -12.73 -40.82
CA LEU A 190 18.68 -13.84 -40.73
C LEU A 190 17.77 -13.84 -41.96
N THR A 191 17.85 -14.90 -42.76
CA THR A 191 17.00 -15.09 -43.94
C THR A 191 16.05 -16.27 -43.71
N VAL A 192 14.74 -16.03 -43.81
CA VAL A 192 13.70 -17.06 -43.72
C VAL A 192 12.71 -16.88 -44.87
N GLY A 193 12.70 -17.83 -45.80
CA GLY A 193 11.98 -17.67 -47.06
C GLY A 193 12.48 -16.43 -47.80
N ASP A 194 11.55 -15.53 -48.16
CA ASP A 194 11.85 -14.29 -48.88
C ASP A 194 12.20 -13.10 -47.96
N LYS A 195 12.17 -13.29 -46.63
CA LYS A 195 12.47 -12.23 -45.67
C LYS A 195 13.93 -12.31 -45.24
N ALA A 196 14.68 -11.22 -45.41
CA ALA A 196 16.02 -11.05 -44.88
C ALA A 196 16.04 -9.86 -43.91
N MET A 197 16.57 -10.05 -42.71
CA MET A 197 16.71 -9.00 -41.71
C MET A 197 18.09 -9.04 -41.04
N PRO A 198 18.79 -7.91 -40.90
CA PRO A 198 20.00 -7.85 -40.09
C PRO A 198 19.61 -8.00 -38.61
N GLU A 199 20.20 -8.97 -37.93
CA GLU A 199 19.93 -9.24 -36.52
C GLU A 199 21.23 -9.38 -35.72
N ARG A 200 21.13 -9.04 -34.44
CA ARG A 200 22.21 -9.31 -33.50
C ARG A 200 22.13 -10.78 -33.09
N VAL A 201 23.22 -11.50 -33.28
CA VAL A 201 23.32 -12.92 -32.91
C VAL A 201 24.41 -13.10 -31.87
N MET A 202 24.16 -13.99 -30.92
CA MET A 202 25.14 -14.34 -29.90
C MET A 202 25.54 -15.80 -30.08
N PHE A 203 26.83 -16.04 -30.29
CA PHE A 203 27.39 -17.38 -30.24
C PHE A 203 27.65 -17.73 -28.78
N ALA A 204 27.03 -18.80 -28.30
CA ALA A 204 27.14 -19.24 -26.93
C ALA A 204 27.63 -20.69 -26.83
N ALA A 205 28.30 -21.03 -25.74
CA ALA A 205 28.68 -22.42 -25.45
C ALA A 205 27.44 -23.32 -25.26
N PRO A 206 27.55 -24.64 -25.49
CA PRO A 206 26.42 -25.56 -25.29
C PRO A 206 25.85 -25.57 -23.87
N SER A 207 26.67 -25.26 -22.86
CA SER A 207 26.30 -25.14 -21.44
C SER A 207 25.68 -23.79 -21.07
N PHE A 208 25.44 -22.90 -22.03
CA PHE A 208 24.88 -21.56 -21.77
C PHE A 208 23.54 -21.61 -21.03
N LEU A 209 22.63 -22.49 -21.45
CA LEU A 209 21.35 -22.68 -20.78
C LEU A 209 21.45 -23.50 -19.47
N ASP A 210 22.61 -24.03 -19.11
CA ASP A 210 22.80 -24.65 -17.79
C ASP A 210 23.16 -23.60 -16.74
N VAL A 211 23.80 -22.51 -17.17
CA VAL A 211 24.16 -21.35 -16.33
C VAL A 211 23.03 -20.33 -16.28
N PHE A 212 22.47 -19.94 -17.43
CA PHE A 212 21.44 -18.90 -17.51
C PHE A 212 20.02 -19.49 -17.56
N SER A 213 19.16 -18.98 -16.69
CA SER A 213 17.79 -19.51 -16.51
C SER A 213 16.78 -18.87 -17.45
N PHE A 214 17.03 -18.94 -18.76
CA PHE A 214 16.06 -18.43 -19.73
C PHE A 214 14.87 -19.41 -19.90
N PRO A 215 13.62 -18.93 -19.81
CA PRO A 215 12.44 -19.74 -20.07
C PRO A 215 12.29 -20.01 -21.58
N LEU A 216 12.01 -21.27 -21.93
CA LEU A 216 11.77 -21.70 -23.31
C LEU A 216 10.27 -21.86 -23.52
N ALA A 217 9.71 -21.19 -24.53
CA ALA A 217 8.33 -21.36 -24.94
C ALA A 217 8.13 -22.68 -25.70
N THR A 218 9.09 -23.04 -26.56
CA THR A 218 9.06 -24.27 -27.35
C THR A 218 10.47 -24.80 -27.54
N GLY A 219 10.66 -26.12 -27.36
CA GLY A 219 11.91 -26.79 -27.69
C GLY A 219 12.66 -27.41 -26.52
N SER A 220 13.97 -27.60 -26.69
CA SER A 220 14.85 -28.26 -25.72
C SER A 220 15.98 -27.34 -25.28
N ARG A 221 16.36 -27.42 -24.00
CA ARG A 221 17.55 -26.73 -23.45
C ARG A 221 18.86 -27.25 -24.07
N GLN A 222 18.84 -28.44 -24.66
CA GLN A 222 20.00 -29.04 -25.31
C GLN A 222 20.22 -28.57 -26.74
N ALA A 223 19.40 -27.64 -27.25
CA ALA A 223 19.49 -27.09 -28.60
C ALA A 223 20.93 -26.73 -28.98
N LEU A 224 21.61 -25.93 -28.14
CA LEU A 224 22.97 -25.42 -28.39
C LEU A 224 24.07 -26.49 -28.50
N ARG A 225 23.76 -27.78 -28.34
CA ARG A 225 24.70 -28.87 -28.64
C ARG A 225 24.80 -29.17 -30.14
N ASP A 226 23.77 -28.86 -30.90
CA ASP A 226 23.75 -29.00 -32.35
C ASP A 226 24.21 -27.68 -33.00
N PRO A 227 25.35 -27.66 -33.73
CA PRO A 227 25.84 -26.47 -34.42
C PRO A 227 24.88 -25.90 -35.48
N SER A 228 23.93 -26.71 -35.97
CA SER A 228 22.93 -26.30 -36.95
C SER A 228 21.65 -25.75 -36.33
N SER A 229 21.53 -25.79 -35.00
CA SER A 229 20.37 -25.27 -34.28
C SER A 229 20.51 -23.78 -33.93
N VAL A 230 19.36 -23.12 -33.78
CA VAL A 230 19.31 -21.73 -33.31
C VAL A 230 18.21 -21.56 -32.28
N ILE A 231 18.50 -20.75 -31.26
CA ILE A 231 17.50 -20.26 -30.31
C ILE A 231 17.13 -18.84 -30.71
N LEU A 232 15.83 -18.60 -30.90
CA LEU A 232 15.27 -17.31 -31.28
C LEU A 232 14.56 -16.69 -30.08
N SER A 233 14.62 -15.36 -29.96
CA SER A 233 13.75 -14.65 -29.03
C SER A 233 12.30 -14.69 -29.54
N SER A 234 11.34 -14.54 -28.62
CA SER A 234 9.92 -14.46 -28.98
C SER A 234 9.65 -13.39 -30.04
N ALA A 235 10.28 -12.21 -29.92
CA ALA A 235 10.14 -11.10 -30.86
C ALA A 235 10.60 -11.47 -32.29
N VAL A 236 11.78 -12.10 -32.42
CA VAL A 236 12.30 -12.54 -33.72
C VAL A 236 11.45 -13.67 -34.30
N ALA A 237 10.99 -14.61 -33.47
CA ALA A 237 10.10 -15.68 -33.90
C ALA A 237 8.76 -15.13 -34.42
N VAL A 238 8.18 -14.12 -33.78
CA VAL A 238 6.96 -13.44 -34.22
C VAL A 238 7.18 -12.74 -35.56
N CYS A 239 8.23 -11.92 -35.68
CA CYS A 239 8.52 -11.13 -36.88
C CYS A 239 8.77 -12.02 -38.12
N THR A 240 9.54 -13.08 -37.92
CA THR A 240 10.04 -13.92 -39.01
C THR A 240 9.04 -15.00 -39.40
N ILE A 241 8.49 -15.73 -38.41
CA ILE A 241 7.70 -16.95 -38.61
C ILE A 241 6.19 -16.68 -38.44
N GLY A 242 5.79 -15.54 -37.86
CA GLY A 242 4.39 -15.26 -37.54
C GLY A 242 3.91 -16.17 -36.41
N PHE A 243 4.58 -16.10 -35.26
CA PHE A 243 4.34 -16.96 -34.09
C PHE A 243 2.85 -16.98 -33.68
N HIS A 244 2.15 -18.03 -34.11
CA HIS A 244 0.95 -18.58 -33.48
C HIS A 244 1.37 -19.93 -32.94
N ALA A 245 1.11 -20.23 -31.66
CA ALA A 245 1.59 -21.42 -30.95
C ALA A 245 1.32 -22.79 -31.65
N ARG A 246 0.48 -22.84 -32.69
CA ARG A 246 0.21 -24.02 -33.53
C ARG A 246 1.13 -24.23 -34.74
N SER A 247 1.92 -23.24 -35.20
CA SER A 247 2.72 -23.36 -36.44
C SER A 247 4.15 -23.88 -36.23
N VAL A 248 4.69 -23.76 -35.02
CA VAL A 248 6.11 -24.05 -34.69
C VAL A 248 6.42 -25.55 -34.72
N ALA A 249 5.42 -26.42 -34.60
CA ALA A 249 5.61 -27.88 -34.65
C ALA A 249 6.08 -28.42 -36.03
N ARG A 250 6.10 -27.58 -37.08
CA ARG A 250 6.48 -27.98 -38.44
C ARG A 250 7.90 -27.57 -38.88
N MET A 251 8.63 -26.78 -38.09
CA MET A 251 9.99 -26.36 -38.43
C MET A 251 10.98 -26.76 -37.32
N ASN A 252 11.65 -27.88 -37.56
CA ASN A 252 12.84 -28.27 -36.82
C ASN A 252 14.07 -27.59 -37.47
N PRO A 253 15.05 -27.01 -36.72
CA PRO A 253 15.20 -26.91 -35.27
C PRO A 253 15.27 -25.44 -34.80
N ALA A 254 14.14 -24.73 -34.80
CA ALA A 254 14.06 -23.41 -34.18
C ALA A 254 13.46 -23.52 -32.78
N HIS A 255 14.23 -23.13 -31.77
CA HIS A 255 13.80 -23.12 -30.38
C HIS A 255 13.49 -21.68 -29.96
N VAL A 256 12.39 -21.43 -29.25
CA VAL A 256 11.93 -20.05 -28.98
C VAL A 256 11.98 -19.76 -27.49
N LEU A 257 12.68 -18.70 -27.11
CA LEU A 257 12.66 -18.14 -25.75
C LEU A 257 11.31 -17.46 -25.49
N GLN A 258 10.77 -17.67 -24.29
CA GLN A 258 9.65 -16.89 -23.81
C GLN A 258 10.14 -15.49 -23.40
N SER A 259 9.36 -14.45 -23.69
CA SER A 259 9.64 -13.10 -23.15
C SER A 259 9.55 -13.16 -21.63
N ALA A 260 10.62 -12.73 -20.95
CA ALA A 260 10.59 -12.42 -19.53
C ALA A 260 9.76 -11.16 -19.28
#